data_AF-A0A0S9C841-F1
#
_entry.id   AF-A0A0S9C841-F1
#
_cell.length_a   1.000
_cell.length_b   1.000
_cell.length_c   1.000
_cell.angle_alpha   90.00
_cell.angle_beta   90.00
_cell.angle_gamma   90.00
#
_symmetry.space_group_name_H-M   'P 1'
#
loop_
_entity.id
_entity.type
_entity.pdbx_description
1 polymer ?
#
loop_
_entity_poly.entity_id
_entity_poly.type
_entity_poly.pdbx_seq_one_letter_code
_entity_poly.pdbx_strand_id
1 'polypeptide(L)' 'MAEENGVTLANQRWKQSDITTLRTHLSAGDTLIDVSRILERSPESVMMMISRLRLPLRSGAPD' A
#
# COMPACT_ATOMS: atom_id res chain seq x y z
N MET A 1 -30.15 -5.48 -5.45
CA MET A 1 -29.25 -4.48 -6.07
C MET A 1 -28.07 -4.32 -5.13
N ALA A 2 -27.05 -5.15 -5.30
CA ALA A 2 -25.82 -5.14 -4.49
C ALA A 2 -24.65 -5.21 -5.46
N GLU A 3 -24.59 -4.20 -6.32
CA GLU A 3 -23.52 -3.96 -7.28
C GLU A 3 -23.13 -2.50 -7.05
N GLU A 4 -21.91 -2.11 -7.40
CA GLU A 4 -21.35 -0.75 -7.23
C GLU A 4 -20.64 -0.48 -5.88
N ASN A 5 -19.56 -1.19 -5.55
CA ASN A 5 -18.46 -0.60 -4.77
C ASN A 5 -17.08 -1.28 -5.00
N GLY A 6 -16.91 -1.97 -6.14
CA GLY A 6 -15.63 -2.62 -6.47
C GLY A 6 -14.62 -1.73 -7.23
N VAL A 7 -15.06 -0.59 -7.77
CA VAL A 7 -14.26 0.22 -8.73
C VAL A 7 -13.65 1.48 -8.09
N THR A 8 -14.07 1.85 -6.88
CA THR A 8 -13.79 3.19 -6.30
C THR A 8 -12.58 3.27 -5.37
N LEU A 9 -11.97 2.15 -4.96
CA LEU A 9 -10.75 2.19 -4.12
C LEU A 9 -9.46 2.33 -4.94
N ALA A 10 -9.41 1.73 -6.13
CA ALA A 10 -8.25 1.82 -7.02
C ALA A 10 -8.01 3.23 -7.59
N ASN A 11 -9.08 4.04 -7.68
CA ASN A 11 -9.03 5.41 -8.22
C ASN A 11 -8.96 6.50 -7.14
N GLN A 12 -8.83 6.14 -5.85
CA GLN A 12 -8.57 7.15 -4.83
C GLN A 12 -7.16 7.71 -5.00
N ARG A 13 -7.06 8.99 -5.31
CA ARG A 13 -5.80 9.72 -5.42
C ARG A 13 -4.98 9.52 -4.14
N TRP A 14 -3.74 9.05 -4.29
CA TRP A 14 -2.81 8.92 -3.17
C TRP A 14 -2.54 10.30 -2.57
N LYS A 15 -2.85 10.46 -1.29
CA LYS A 15 -2.55 11.68 -0.53
C LYS A 15 -1.14 11.58 0.04
N GLN A 16 -0.57 12.74 0.37
CA GLN A 16 0.72 12.78 1.06
C GLN A 16 0.68 12.02 2.40
N SER A 17 -0.44 12.07 3.12
CA SER A 17 -0.65 11.28 4.34
C SER A 17 -0.57 9.78 4.07
N ASP A 18 -1.20 9.27 3.00
CA ASP A 18 -1.13 7.85 2.61
C ASP A 18 0.31 7.42 2.33
N ILE A 19 1.06 8.28 1.65
CA ILE A 19 2.48 8.05 1.32
C ILE A 19 3.33 8.03 2.60
N THR A 20 3.09 8.96 3.53
CA THR A 20 3.79 8.99 4.82
C THR A 20 3.51 7.71 5.60
N THR A 21 2.24 7.29 5.71
CA THR A 21 1.85 6.04 6.37
C THR A 21 2.51 4.83 5.71
N LEU A 22 2.45 4.72 4.38
CA LEU A 22 3.12 3.67 3.61
C LEU A 22 4.62 3.58 3.96
N ARG A 23 5.32 4.71 3.99
CA ARG A 23 6.76 4.76 4.30
C ARG A 23 7.03 4.34 5.75
N THR A 24 6.26 4.85 6.69
CA THR A 24 6.43 4.53 8.12
C THR A 24 6.29 3.04 8.37
N HIS A 25 5.25 2.41 7.83
CA HIS A 25 5.02 0.97 8.02
C HIS A 25 6.06 0.11 7.31
N LEU A 26 6.44 0.46 6.07
CA LEU A 26 7.51 -0.26 5.38
C LEU A 26 8.85 -0.13 6.10
N SER A 27 9.15 1.02 6.70
CA SER A 27 10.33 1.22 7.54
C SER A 27 10.24 0.49 8.88
N ALA A 28 9.05 0.31 9.44
CA ALA A 28 8.82 -0.51 10.63
C ALA A 28 8.98 -2.02 10.36
N GLY A 29 9.01 -2.43 9.08
CA GLY A 29 9.12 -3.83 8.68
C GLY A 29 7.78 -4.52 8.46
N ASP A 30 6.69 -3.75 8.38
CA ASP A 30 5.37 -4.30 8.07
C ASP A 30 5.34 -4.91 6.66
N THR A 31 4.56 -5.97 6.54
CA THR A 31 4.36 -6.64 5.25
C THR A 31 3.41 -5.84 4.37
N LEU A 32 3.53 -5.98 3.05
CA LEU A 32 2.64 -5.33 2.09
C LEU A 32 1.16 -5.61 2.37
N ILE A 33 0.82 -6.82 2.84
CA ILE A 33 -0.55 -7.20 3.19
C ILE A 33 -1.04 -6.39 4.39
N ASP A 34 -0.21 -6.22 5.41
CA ASP A 34 -0.58 -5.43 6.59
C ASP A 34 -0.80 -3.95 6.23
N VAL A 35 0.15 -3.36 5.49
CA VAL A 35 0.03 -1.98 5.01
C VAL A 35 -1.19 -1.77 4.12
N SER A 36 -1.55 -2.76 3.29
CA SER A 36 -2.74 -2.70 2.44
C SER A 36 -4.04 -2.65 3.27
N ARG A 37 -4.09 -3.35 4.41
CA ARG A 37 -5.23 -3.31 5.34
C ARG A 37 -5.31 -1.96 6.06
N ILE A 38 -4.19 -1.42 6.51
CA ILE A 38 -4.13 -0.12 7.20
C ILE A 38 -4.57 1.02 6.28
N LEU A 39 -4.11 0.99 5.02
CA LEU A 39 -4.47 1.99 4.01
C LEU A 39 -5.84 1.74 3.37
N GLU A 40 -6.55 0.67 3.77
CA GLU A 40 -7.82 0.22 3.17
C GLU A 40 -7.74 0.15 1.63
N ARG A 41 -6.59 -0.30 1.11
CA ARG A 41 -6.29 -0.32 -0.33
C ARG A 41 -5.90 -1.72 -0.78
N SER A 42 -6.11 -2.01 -2.06
CA SER A 42 -5.69 -3.28 -2.63
C SER A 42 -4.17 -3.44 -2.56
N PRO A 43 -3.67 -4.65 -2.26
CA PRO A 43 -2.23 -4.93 -2.20
C PRO A 43 -1.51 -4.59 -3.51
N GLU A 44 -2.16 -4.78 -4.65
CA GLU A 44 -1.62 -4.41 -5.98
C GLU A 44 -1.42 -2.89 -6.13
N SER A 45 -2.36 -2.08 -5.61
CA SER A 45 -2.26 -0.61 -5.64
C SER A 45 -1.10 -0.13 -4.76
N VAL A 46 -0.96 -0.74 -3.59
CA VAL A 46 0.17 -0.49 -2.68
C VAL A 46 1.49 -0.90 -3.34
N MET A 47 1.55 -2.07 -3.98
CA MET A 47 2.74 -2.55 -4.71
C MET A 47 3.16 -1.60 -5.83
N MET A 48 2.19 -1.11 -6.62
CA MET A 48 2.43 -0.10 -7.65
C MET A 48 2.99 1.18 -7.05
N MET A 49 2.46 1.63 -5.92
CA MET A 49 2.93 2.85 -5.28
C MET A 49 4.33 2.70 -4.68
N ILE A 50 4.62 1.56 -4.06
CA ILE A 50 5.96 1.20 -3.59
C ILE A 50 6.95 1.24 -4.75
N SER A 51 6.59 0.63 -5.88
CA SER A 51 7.40 0.62 -7.10
C SER A 51 7.62 2.03 -7.66
N ARG A 52 6.57 2.86 -7.69
CA ARG A 52 6.65 4.27 -8.14
C ARG A 52 7.52 5.12 -7.23
N LEU A 53 7.44 4.92 -5.92
CA LEU A 53 8.21 5.64 -4.92
C LEU A 53 9.62 5.08 -4.70
N ARG A 54 9.95 3.95 -5.36
CA ARG A 54 11.21 3.20 -5.18
C ARG A 54 11.52 2.94 -3.71
N LEU A 55 10.49 2.62 -2.93
CA LEU A 55 10.67 2.31 -1.51
C LEU A 55 11.30 0.93 -1.37
N PRO A 56 12.27 0.76 -0.44
CA PRO A 56 12.80 -0.56 -0.15
C PRO A 56 11.68 -1.36 0.51
N LEU A 57 11.06 -2.27 -0.25
CA LEU A 57 10.47 -3.45 0.36
C LEU A 57 11.66 -4.14 1.02
N ARG A 58 11.71 -4.18 2.35
CA ARG A 58 12.61 -5.08 3.04
C ARG A 58 12.11 -6.49 2.72
N SER A 59 12.44 -6.96 1.52
CA SER A 59 12.49 -8.37 1.21
C SER A 59 13.43 -8.91 2.26
N GLY A 60 12.90 -9.64 3.24
CA GLY A 60 13.71 -10.33 4.22
C GLY A 60 14.59 -11.30 3.45
N ALA A 61 15.74 -10.83 2.97
CA ALA A 61 16.87 -11.69 2.71
C ALA A 61 17.31 -12.18 4.09
N PRO A 62 17.19 -13.47 4.41
CA PRO A 62 17.93 -14.02 5.53
C PRO A 62 19.41 -13.88 5.15
N ASP A 63 20.16 -13.19 6.01
CA ASP A 63 21.61 -13.37 6.08
C ASP A 63 21.90 -14.81 6.55
#